data_AF-A0A8T2BE85-F1
#
_entry.id   AF-A0A8T2BE85-F1
#
_cell.length_a   1.000
_cell.length_b   1.000
_cell.length_c   1.000
_cell.angle_alpha   90.00
_cell.angle_beta   90.00
_cell.angle_gamma   90.00
#
_symmetry.space_group_name_H-M   'P 1'
#
loop_
_entity.id
_entity.type
_entity.pdbx_description
1 polymer ?
#
loop_
_entity_poly.entity_id
_entity_poly.type
_entity_poly.pdbx_seq_one_letter_code
_entity_poly.pdbx_strand_id
1 'polypeptide(L)'
;MNSSSYLQASRVMVLGAKSPVDRRRRSLERVNKELSRGNYETALSLVKQLKSKHGCLSAFGSAKLLPKKLDMSSKSDLWSLIDSVSRNIESVYVQEDSVRISKEEETKTSPEEDWFAVVQHESGHFLVGYLLGVLPRYYEIPTLEAIRQNVSSVTGRVEFVGFEFLKQVGAANQLMKDDRDSRMNLSDTQGNLFQETLNNFSCVILGGMVTEHILFGYSEGFYSDVVKLNDVLRWLGFTETEKEAHIRWAVSNTVSLLHSHSEARVSLAEAMAKAKPIGACIAAIESAISRHQI
;
A
#
# COMPACT_ATOMS: atom_id res chain seq x y z
N MET A 1 -43.94 -48.30 16.84
CA MET A 1 -44.00 -47.28 15.78
C MET A 1 -43.52 -45.97 16.37
N ASN A 2 -42.41 -45.48 15.84
CA ASN A 2 -41.63 -44.34 16.34
C ASN A 2 -42.05 -43.09 15.58
N SER A 3 -42.40 -41.99 16.26
CA SER A 3 -42.54 -40.66 15.64
C SER A 3 -42.47 -39.58 16.73
N SER A 4 -41.24 -39.20 17.09
CA SER A 4 -40.94 -37.97 17.78
C SER A 4 -40.63 -36.92 16.70
N SER A 5 -41.49 -35.92 16.53
CA SER A 5 -41.25 -34.80 15.62
C SER A 5 -40.89 -33.53 16.40
N TYR A 6 -39.63 -33.16 16.16
CA TYR A 6 -38.89 -31.99 16.58
C TYR A 6 -39.67 -30.67 16.51
N LEU A 7 -39.74 -29.97 17.65
CA LEU A 7 -40.02 -28.53 17.68
C LEU A 7 -38.78 -27.79 17.16
N GLN A 8 -38.89 -27.21 15.98
CA GLN A 8 -37.89 -26.32 15.40
C GLN A 8 -37.92 -24.99 16.15
N ALA A 9 -36.89 -24.71 16.95
CA ALA A 9 -36.73 -23.43 17.63
C ALA A 9 -36.52 -22.32 16.58
N SER A 10 -37.56 -21.55 16.32
CA SER A 10 -37.46 -20.33 15.51
C SER A 10 -36.54 -19.34 16.21
N ARG A 11 -35.43 -18.95 15.56
CA ARG A 11 -34.57 -17.86 16.00
C ARG A 11 -35.40 -16.58 16.05
N VAL A 12 -35.74 -16.14 17.27
CA VAL A 12 -36.27 -14.80 17.53
C VAL A 12 -35.21 -13.79 17.09
N MET A 13 -35.45 -13.08 15.99
CA MET A 13 -34.66 -11.91 15.62
C MET A 13 -34.97 -10.79 16.61
N VAL A 14 -34.02 -10.49 17.49
CA VAL A 14 -34.08 -9.32 18.36
C VAL A 14 -34.01 -8.07 17.48
N LEU A 15 -35.16 -7.42 17.27
CA LEU A 15 -35.30 -6.08 16.72
C LEU A 15 -34.51 -5.09 17.59
N GLY A 16 -33.22 -4.92 17.29
CA GLY A 16 -32.32 -4.06 18.06
C GLY A 16 -30.84 -4.42 17.93
N ALA A 17 -30.51 -5.65 17.51
CA ALA A 17 -29.12 -6.03 17.24
C ALA A 17 -28.64 -5.39 15.92
N LYS A 18 -27.95 -4.25 16.01
CA LYS A 18 -27.36 -3.58 14.83
C LYS A 18 -26.44 -4.56 14.10
N SER A 19 -26.61 -4.68 12.78
CA SER A 19 -25.83 -5.63 11.96
C SER A 19 -24.32 -5.42 12.16
N PRO A 20 -23.48 -6.46 12.04
CA PRO A 20 -22.03 -6.32 12.05
C PRO A 20 -21.52 -5.24 11.07
N VAL A 21 -22.17 -5.14 9.90
CA VAL A 21 -21.89 -4.14 8.87
C VAL A 21 -22.17 -2.71 9.38
N ASP A 22 -23.31 -2.49 10.04
CA ASP A 22 -23.63 -1.18 10.63
C ASP A 22 -22.70 -0.77 11.76
N ARG A 23 -22.20 -1.75 12.53
CA ARG A 23 -21.20 -1.51 13.57
C ARG A 23 -19.86 -1.11 12.95
N ARG A 24 -19.38 -1.84 11.94
CA ARG A 24 -18.18 -1.51 11.18
C ARG A 24 -18.26 -0.09 10.61
N ARG A 25 -19.35 0.23 9.90
CA ARG A 25 -19.56 1.55 9.27
C ARG A 25 -19.45 2.71 10.28
N ARG A 26 -20.21 2.67 11.38
CA ARG A 26 -20.17 3.73 12.41
C ARG A 26 -18.81 3.87 13.07
N SER A 27 -18.11 2.76 13.28
CA SER A 27 -16.77 2.82 13.85
C SER A 27 -15.77 3.46 12.88
N LEU A 28 -15.87 3.17 11.58
CA LEU A 28 -15.03 3.77 10.55
C LEU A 28 -15.37 5.25 10.31
N GLU A 29 -16.60 5.69 10.56
CA GLU A 29 -16.95 7.12 10.60
C GLU A 29 -16.20 7.87 11.72
N ARG A 30 -15.98 7.22 12.87
CA ARG A 30 -15.15 7.81 13.94
C ARG A 30 -13.69 7.89 13.54
N VAL A 31 -13.17 6.88 12.84
CA VAL A 31 -11.81 6.91 12.28
C VAL A 31 -11.66 8.09 11.33
N ASN A 32 -12.60 8.29 10.40
CA ASN A 32 -12.60 9.44 9.48
C ASN A 32 -12.57 10.78 10.22
N LYS A 33 -13.34 10.92 11.30
CA LYS A 33 -13.40 12.15 12.09
C LYS A 33 -12.08 12.45 12.79
N GLU A 34 -11.37 11.44 13.28
CA GLU A 34 -10.06 11.64 13.90
C GLU A 34 -8.99 11.93 12.85
N LEU A 35 -9.03 11.26 11.69
CA LEU A 35 -8.14 11.57 10.56
C LEU A 35 -8.31 13.01 10.06
N SER A 36 -9.55 13.50 9.90
CA SER A 36 -9.81 14.87 9.43
C SER A 36 -9.40 15.96 10.43
N ARG A 37 -9.22 15.60 11.70
CA ARG A 37 -8.70 16.48 12.75
C ARG A 37 -7.18 16.45 12.88
N GLY A 38 -6.50 15.58 12.14
CA GLY A 38 -5.06 15.33 12.30
C GLY A 38 -4.71 14.47 13.52
N ASN A 39 -5.70 13.84 14.17
CA ASN A 39 -5.50 12.98 15.34
C ASN A 39 -5.09 11.56 14.94
N TYR A 40 -3.97 11.44 14.22
CA TYR A 40 -3.55 10.19 13.55
C TYR A 40 -3.31 9.02 14.51
N GLU A 41 -2.69 9.27 15.67
CA GLU A 41 -2.47 8.23 16.69
C GLU A 41 -3.78 7.69 17.28
N THR A 42 -4.76 8.57 17.46
CA THR A 42 -6.09 8.18 17.94
C THR A 42 -6.83 7.38 16.88
N ALA A 43 -6.75 7.81 15.62
CA ALA A 43 -7.30 7.05 14.49
C ALA A 43 -6.68 5.64 14.39
N LEU A 44 -5.35 5.54 14.51
CA LEU A 44 -4.64 4.26 14.50
C LEU A 44 -5.05 3.36 15.68
N SER A 45 -5.17 3.92 16.88
CA SER A 45 -5.65 3.20 18.05
C SER A 45 -7.06 2.66 17.85
N LEU A 46 -7.97 3.45 17.27
CA LEU A 46 -9.33 3.01 16.94
C LEU A 46 -9.32 1.83 15.95
N VAL A 47 -8.52 1.90 14.88
CA VAL A 47 -8.42 0.81 13.90
C VAL A 47 -7.86 -0.47 14.55
N LYS A 48 -6.81 -0.36 15.37
CA LYS A 48 -6.25 -1.49 16.14
C LYS A 48 -7.28 -2.10 17.11
N GLN A 49 -8.12 -1.28 17.74
CA GLN A 49 -9.21 -1.76 18.59
C GLN A 49 -10.32 -2.46 17.79
N LEU A 50 -10.63 -1.98 16.59
CA LEU A 50 -11.63 -2.61 15.71
C LEU A 50 -11.19 -3.99 15.24
N LYS A 51 -9.88 -4.20 15.02
CA LYS A 51 -9.31 -5.52 14.76
C LYS A 51 -9.37 -6.43 15.99
N SER A 52 -8.87 -5.97 17.13
CA SER A 52 -8.66 -6.82 18.32
C SER A 52 -9.91 -7.05 19.16
N LYS A 53 -10.63 -5.98 19.55
CA LYS A 53 -11.70 -6.04 20.56
C LYS A 53 -13.08 -6.28 19.99
N HIS A 54 -13.35 -5.76 18.80
CA HIS A 54 -14.69 -5.80 18.21
C HIS A 54 -14.83 -6.78 17.04
N GLY A 55 -13.71 -7.38 16.58
CA GLY A 55 -13.68 -8.27 15.42
C GLY A 55 -14.30 -7.65 14.17
N CYS A 56 -14.31 -6.31 14.09
CA CYS A 56 -14.97 -5.57 13.01
C CYS A 56 -14.09 -5.50 11.76
N LEU A 57 -12.76 -5.60 11.92
CA LEU A 57 -11.77 -5.64 10.85
C LEU A 57 -10.99 -6.94 10.97
N SER A 58 -10.83 -7.68 9.88
CA SER A 58 -10.03 -8.91 9.83
C SER A 58 -8.69 -8.69 9.12
N ALA A 59 -8.60 -7.72 8.20
CA ALA A 59 -7.48 -7.60 7.27
C ALA A 59 -6.44 -6.54 7.64
N PHE A 60 -6.76 -5.55 8.48
CA PHE A 60 -5.78 -4.52 8.88
C PHE A 60 -4.55 -5.14 9.56
N GLY A 61 -3.35 -5.07 8.97
CA GLY A 61 -2.16 -5.69 9.56
C GLY A 61 -2.26 -7.22 9.67
N SER A 62 -3.05 -7.89 8.83
CA SER A 62 -3.16 -9.36 8.81
C SER A 62 -2.03 -10.01 8.02
N ALA A 63 -1.43 -9.28 7.09
CA ALA A 63 -0.33 -9.77 6.27
C ALA A 63 0.96 -9.89 7.09
N LYS A 64 1.71 -10.95 6.82
CA LYS A 64 3.07 -11.13 7.32
C LYS A 64 4.00 -11.18 6.14
N LEU A 65 5.03 -10.33 6.17
CA LEU A 65 6.07 -10.33 5.17
C LEU A 65 6.89 -11.62 5.28
N LEU A 66 7.27 -12.19 4.13
CA LEU A 66 8.11 -13.36 4.02
C LEU A 66 9.52 -13.05 4.57
N PRO A 67 10.21 -14.04 5.17
CA PRO A 67 11.59 -13.87 5.60
C PRO A 67 12.51 -13.49 4.43
N LYS A 68 13.52 -12.65 4.68
CA LYS A 68 14.52 -12.25 3.65
C LYS A 68 15.33 -13.41 3.05
N LYS A 69 15.27 -14.61 3.65
CA LYS A 69 16.01 -15.81 3.23
C LYS A 69 15.13 -16.89 2.57
N LEU A 70 13.87 -16.59 2.24
CA LEU A 70 12.97 -17.57 1.64
C LEU A 70 13.08 -17.55 0.12
N ASP A 71 13.44 -18.69 -0.46
CA ASP A 71 13.41 -18.90 -1.91
C ASP A 71 11.97 -19.02 -2.40
N MET A 72 11.54 -18.07 -3.22
CA MET A 72 10.21 -18.04 -3.81
C MET A 72 10.09 -18.88 -5.10
N SER A 73 11.16 -19.59 -5.52
CA SER A 73 11.34 -20.27 -6.83
C SER A 73 10.16 -21.15 -7.28
N SER A 74 9.34 -21.61 -6.33
CA SER A 74 8.18 -22.48 -6.55
C SER A 74 6.94 -21.85 -7.20
N LYS A 75 6.90 -20.52 -7.45
CA LYS A 75 5.76 -19.83 -8.10
C LYS A 75 6.15 -19.21 -9.45
N SER A 76 6.35 -20.03 -10.48
CA SER A 76 6.87 -19.63 -11.81
C SER A 76 6.21 -18.39 -12.40
N ASP A 77 4.89 -18.26 -12.26
CA ASP A 77 4.13 -17.19 -12.91
C ASP A 77 4.31 -15.84 -12.21
N LEU A 78 4.62 -15.84 -10.91
CA LEU A 78 4.95 -14.62 -10.18
C LEU A 78 6.41 -14.22 -10.36
N TRP A 79 7.29 -15.16 -10.70
CA TRP A 79 8.70 -14.86 -10.92
C TRP A 79 8.95 -13.94 -12.10
N SER A 80 8.30 -14.19 -13.23
CA SER A 80 8.43 -13.31 -14.40
C SER A 80 8.01 -11.88 -14.10
N LEU A 81 6.95 -11.72 -13.29
CA LEU A 81 6.47 -10.42 -12.81
C LEU A 81 7.46 -9.77 -11.84
N ILE A 82 7.98 -10.51 -10.85
CA ILE A 82 8.99 -10.03 -9.90
C ILE A 82 10.26 -9.57 -10.64
N ASP A 83 10.73 -10.35 -11.60
CA ASP A 83 11.91 -10.04 -12.41
C ASP A 83 11.66 -8.85 -13.34
N SER A 84 10.44 -8.71 -13.87
CA SER A 84 10.05 -7.55 -14.68
C SER A 84 10.08 -6.26 -13.86
N VAL A 85 9.42 -6.24 -12.69
CA VAL A 85 9.40 -5.09 -11.79
C VAL A 85 10.81 -4.76 -11.30
N SER A 86 11.60 -5.76 -10.89
CA SER A 86 12.96 -5.54 -10.39
C SER A 86 13.87 -4.90 -11.44
N ARG A 87 13.82 -5.38 -12.69
CA ARG A 87 14.57 -4.79 -13.80
C ARG A 87 14.13 -3.36 -14.13
N ASN A 88 12.83 -3.07 -14.05
CA ASN A 88 12.33 -1.71 -14.26
C ASN A 88 12.88 -0.76 -13.17
N ILE A 89 12.86 -1.15 -11.90
CA ILE A 89 13.45 -0.38 -10.79
C ILE A 89 14.95 -0.15 -11.00
N GLU A 90 15.70 -1.18 -11.41
CA GLU A 90 17.14 -1.06 -11.71
C GLU A 90 17.40 -0.05 -12.84
N SER A 91 16.58 -0.06 -13.89
CA SER A 91 16.72 0.88 -15.01
C SER A 91 16.53 2.35 -14.60
N VAL A 92 15.62 2.62 -13.64
CA VAL A 92 15.39 3.96 -13.09
C VAL A 92 16.64 4.50 -12.40
N TYR A 93 17.34 3.66 -11.63
CA TYR A 93 18.56 4.08 -10.94
C TYR A 93 19.70 4.40 -11.92
N VAL A 94 19.84 3.61 -12.98
CA VAL A 94 20.88 3.86 -14.00
C VAL A 94 20.61 5.18 -14.75
N GLN A 95 19.34 5.53 -14.97
CA GLN A 95 18.95 6.81 -15.58
C GLN A 95 19.11 8.03 -14.65
N GLU A 96 19.10 7.86 -13.32
CA GLU A 96 19.43 8.96 -12.39
C GLU A 96 20.92 9.33 -12.39
N ASP A 97 21.81 8.34 -12.53
CA ASP A 97 23.27 8.55 -12.54
C ASP A 97 23.81 9.04 -13.90
N SER A 98 23.06 8.79 -14.98
CA SER A 98 23.38 9.26 -16.33
C SER A 98 22.45 10.42 -16.71
N VAL A 99 22.95 11.66 -16.61
CA VAL A 99 22.21 12.88 -16.94
C VAL A 99 21.38 12.71 -18.23
N ARG A 100 20.06 12.89 -18.06
CA ARG A 100 19.05 13.37 -19.02
C ARG A 100 19.42 13.12 -20.48
N ILE A 101 18.81 12.12 -21.11
CA ILE A 101 18.18 12.17 -22.44
C ILE A 101 17.79 10.73 -22.82
N SER A 102 16.51 10.44 -22.70
CA SER A 102 15.75 9.74 -23.75
C SER A 102 14.29 10.08 -23.54
N LYS A 103 13.76 10.98 -24.37
CA LYS A 103 12.32 11.01 -24.65
C LYS A 103 12.03 9.70 -25.36
N GLU A 104 11.68 8.68 -24.60
CA GLU A 104 11.05 7.50 -25.18
C GLU A 104 9.68 7.92 -25.72
N GLU A 105 9.34 7.38 -26.88
CA GLU A 105 8.11 7.65 -27.60
C GLU A 105 6.92 7.41 -26.66
N GLU A 106 6.29 8.49 -26.19
CA GLU A 106 5.05 8.43 -25.42
C GLU A 106 4.01 7.69 -26.27
N THR A 107 3.75 6.43 -25.91
CA THR A 107 2.52 5.75 -26.28
C THR A 107 1.38 6.66 -25.85
N LYS A 108 0.73 7.31 -26.81
CA LYS A 108 -0.35 8.28 -26.55
C LYS A 108 -1.55 7.53 -25.98
N THR A 109 -1.57 7.32 -24.67
CA THR A 109 -2.72 6.86 -23.90
C THR A 109 -3.77 7.96 -23.84
N SER A 110 -5.03 7.56 -23.71
CA SER A 110 -6.13 8.51 -23.49
C SER A 110 -6.10 9.04 -22.06
N PRO A 111 -6.59 10.27 -21.80
CA PRO A 111 -6.69 10.80 -20.44
C PRO A 111 -7.49 9.91 -19.48
N GLU A 112 -8.45 9.14 -20.00
CA GLU A 112 -9.20 8.14 -19.25
C GLU A 112 -8.34 6.95 -18.81
N GLU A 113 -7.42 6.49 -19.67
CA GLU A 113 -6.46 5.43 -19.35
C GLU A 113 -5.44 5.93 -18.32
N ASP A 114 -4.93 7.16 -18.47
CA ASP A 114 -4.02 7.78 -17.50
C ASP A 114 -4.68 7.92 -16.13
N TRP A 115 -5.93 8.40 -16.11
CA TRP A 115 -6.70 8.51 -14.88
C TRP A 115 -6.92 7.14 -14.23
N PHE A 116 -7.26 6.13 -15.03
CA PHE A 116 -7.43 4.77 -14.55
C PHE A 116 -6.11 4.22 -13.99
N ALA A 117 -4.97 4.45 -14.65
CA ALA A 117 -3.66 4.05 -14.17
C ALA A 117 -3.35 4.69 -12.80
N VAL A 118 -3.56 5.99 -12.63
CA VAL A 118 -3.37 6.68 -11.34
C VAL A 118 -4.25 6.09 -10.25
N VAL A 119 -5.54 5.83 -10.52
CA VAL A 119 -6.43 5.19 -9.53
C VAL A 119 -5.90 3.83 -9.09
N GLN A 120 -5.44 3.01 -10.05
CA GLN A 120 -4.88 1.70 -9.77
C GLN A 120 -3.58 1.81 -8.97
N HIS A 121 -2.68 2.70 -9.37
CA HIS A 121 -1.42 2.98 -8.69
C HIS A 121 -1.64 3.32 -7.20
N GLU A 122 -2.45 4.33 -6.91
CA GLU A 122 -2.71 4.76 -5.53
C GLU A 122 -3.43 3.67 -4.71
N SER A 123 -4.31 2.89 -5.35
CA SER A 123 -4.96 1.76 -4.68
C SER A 123 -3.96 0.68 -4.25
N GLY A 124 -2.88 0.50 -5.02
CA GLY A 124 -1.78 -0.41 -4.71
C GLY A 124 -1.07 -0.03 -3.40
N HIS A 125 -0.63 1.22 -3.29
CA HIS A 125 -0.05 1.74 -2.05
C HIS A 125 -1.00 1.56 -0.87
N PHE A 126 -2.24 2.01 -1.03
CA PHE A 126 -3.24 1.99 0.04
C PHE A 126 -3.48 0.56 0.55
N LEU A 127 -3.72 -0.40 -0.37
CA LEU A 127 -4.02 -1.77 0.01
C LEU A 127 -2.85 -2.43 0.74
N VAL A 128 -1.62 -2.29 0.22
CA VAL A 128 -0.43 -2.86 0.84
C VAL A 128 -0.22 -2.29 2.25
N GLY A 129 -0.34 -0.97 2.42
CA GLY A 129 -0.21 -0.35 3.73
C GLY A 129 -1.26 -0.83 4.71
N TYR A 130 -2.52 -0.88 4.28
CA TYR A 130 -3.62 -1.40 5.10
C TYR A 130 -3.36 -2.86 5.56
N LEU A 131 -2.96 -3.73 4.64
CA LEU A 131 -2.68 -5.14 4.93
C LEU A 131 -1.48 -5.33 5.87
N LEU A 132 -0.49 -4.44 5.81
CA LEU A 132 0.69 -4.42 6.69
C LEU A 132 0.46 -3.68 8.02
N GLY A 133 -0.73 -3.08 8.21
CA GLY A 133 -1.08 -2.42 9.47
C GLY A 133 -0.54 -0.99 9.55
N VAL A 134 -0.14 -0.41 8.41
CA VAL A 134 0.20 1.00 8.26
C VAL A 134 -1.05 1.73 7.80
N LEU A 135 -1.63 2.57 8.67
CA LEU A 135 -2.90 3.24 8.39
C LEU A 135 -2.72 4.36 7.34
N PRO A 136 -3.45 4.33 6.20
CA PRO A 136 -3.57 5.50 5.34
C PRO A 136 -4.26 6.62 6.11
N ARG A 137 -3.64 7.81 6.12
CA ARG A 137 -4.16 9.00 6.81
C ARG A 137 -4.79 10.01 5.86
N TYR A 138 -4.40 9.97 4.59
CA TYR A 138 -4.88 10.84 3.53
C TYR A 138 -4.68 10.16 2.18
N TYR A 139 -5.57 10.42 1.23
CA TYR A 139 -5.31 10.14 -0.17
C TYR A 139 -6.01 11.17 -1.05
N GLU A 140 -5.48 11.35 -2.25
CA GLU A 140 -6.04 12.21 -3.28
C GLU A 140 -5.91 11.51 -4.63
N ILE A 141 -7.01 11.54 -5.39
CA ILE A 141 -7.04 11.10 -6.79
C ILE A 141 -7.39 12.34 -7.60
N PRO A 142 -6.59 12.67 -8.63
CA PRO A 142 -6.90 13.80 -9.49
C PRO A 142 -8.21 13.58 -10.24
N THR A 143 -8.91 14.67 -10.57
CA THR A 143 -10.09 14.57 -11.42
C THR A 143 -9.69 14.29 -12.85
N LEU A 144 -10.59 13.68 -13.63
CA LEU A 144 -10.35 13.43 -15.06
C LEU A 144 -10.09 14.74 -15.82
N GLU A 145 -10.76 15.84 -15.43
CA GLU A 145 -10.52 17.16 -16.01
C GLU A 145 -9.10 17.68 -15.75
N ALA A 146 -8.54 17.42 -14.56
CA ALA A 146 -7.20 17.85 -14.22
C ALA A 146 -6.14 17.10 -15.05
N ILE A 147 -6.36 15.81 -15.32
CA ILE A 147 -5.52 15.00 -16.21
C ILE A 147 -5.65 15.47 -17.66
N ARG A 148 -6.88 15.69 -18.16
CA ARG A 148 -7.13 16.20 -19.53
C ARG A 148 -6.45 17.53 -19.83
N GLN A 149 -6.21 18.35 -18.81
CA GLN A 149 -5.50 19.63 -18.95
C GLN A 149 -3.97 19.46 -19.05
N ASN A 150 -3.45 18.22 -19.07
CA ASN A 150 -2.02 17.88 -19.16
C ASN A 150 -1.18 18.70 -18.17
N VAL A 151 -1.71 18.93 -16.98
CA VAL A 151 -0.94 19.56 -15.92
C VAL A 151 0.06 18.51 -15.46
N SER A 152 1.28 18.57 -16.00
CA SER A 152 2.37 17.60 -15.83
C SER A 152 2.82 17.36 -14.37
N SER A 153 2.17 18.02 -13.42
CA SER A 153 2.40 17.91 -11.97
C SER A 153 1.24 17.27 -11.20
N VAL A 154 0.15 16.85 -11.86
CA VAL A 154 -1.04 16.32 -11.18
C VAL A 154 -0.92 14.80 -11.10
N THR A 155 -0.44 14.33 -9.95
CA THR A 155 -0.35 12.90 -9.61
C THR A 155 -1.35 12.57 -8.50
N GLY A 156 -1.66 11.28 -8.34
CA GLY A 156 -2.28 10.79 -7.12
C GLY A 156 -1.34 10.94 -5.92
N ARG A 157 -1.89 10.71 -4.72
CA ARG A 157 -1.11 10.59 -3.49
C ARG A 157 -1.83 9.71 -2.48
N VAL A 158 -1.08 8.85 -1.80
CA VAL A 158 -1.48 8.27 -0.49
C VAL A 158 -0.44 8.64 0.57
N GLU A 159 -0.91 9.11 1.72
CA GLU A 159 -0.07 9.35 2.89
C GLU A 159 -0.41 8.39 4.03
N PHE A 160 0.60 8.02 4.81
CA PHE A 160 0.51 7.00 5.84
C PHE A 160 0.95 7.54 7.20
N VAL A 161 0.32 7.02 8.26
CA VAL A 161 0.80 7.21 9.64
C VAL A 161 2.08 6.39 9.84
N GLY A 162 3.12 6.99 10.41
CA GLY A 162 4.39 6.32 10.73
C GLY A 162 5.49 6.52 9.69
N PHE A 163 5.21 7.21 8.57
CA PHE A 163 6.20 7.54 7.53
C PHE A 163 6.74 8.98 7.64
N GLU A 164 6.61 9.61 8.81
CA GLU A 164 7.11 10.96 9.07
C GLU A 164 8.64 11.07 8.96
N PHE A 165 9.36 9.93 9.06
CA PHE A 165 10.81 9.86 8.88
C PHE A 165 11.29 10.35 7.51
N LEU A 166 10.43 10.31 6.48
CA LEU A 166 10.75 10.81 5.14
C LEU A 166 11.14 12.30 5.13
N LYS A 167 10.64 13.09 6.09
CA LYS A 167 11.06 14.48 6.27
C LYS A 167 12.54 14.59 6.67
N GLN A 168 13.01 13.67 7.51
CA GLN A 168 14.39 13.62 7.96
C GLN A 168 15.32 13.15 6.84
N VAL A 169 14.89 12.15 6.06
CA VAL A 169 15.62 11.67 4.87
C VAL A 169 15.80 12.79 3.86
N GLY A 170 14.73 13.54 3.56
CA GLY A 170 14.80 14.69 2.66
C GLY A 170 15.76 15.78 3.16
N ALA A 171 15.74 16.10 4.45
CA ALA A 171 16.68 17.05 5.05
C ALA A 171 18.13 16.53 5.03
N ALA A 172 18.36 15.26 5.33
CA ALA A 172 19.67 14.65 5.32
C ALA A 172 20.27 14.58 3.90
N ASN A 173 19.48 14.20 2.89
CA ASN A 173 19.92 14.14 1.50
C ASN A 173 20.29 15.52 0.93
N GLN A 174 19.70 16.61 1.45
CA GLN A 174 20.12 17.97 1.09
C GLN A 174 21.48 18.35 1.69
N LEU A 175 21.84 17.78 2.84
CA LEU A 175 23.10 18.03 3.56
C LEU A 175 24.23 17.09 3.12
N MET A 176 23.91 15.86 2.70
CA MET A 176 24.85 14.80 2.31
C MET A 176 25.51 14.99 0.94
N LYS A 177 25.44 16.18 0.34
CA LYS A 177 26.14 16.43 -0.93
C LYS A 177 27.68 16.33 -0.83
N ASP A 178 28.26 16.34 0.38
CA ASP A 178 29.71 16.33 0.58
C ASP A 178 30.28 15.24 1.51
N ASP A 179 29.49 14.35 2.12
CA ASP A 179 30.03 13.35 3.05
C ASP A 179 29.34 11.97 2.94
N ARG A 180 30.10 10.97 2.49
CA ARG A 180 29.62 9.61 2.15
C ARG A 180 29.66 8.62 3.32
N ASP A 181 30.13 9.01 4.50
CA ASP A 181 30.42 8.06 5.60
C ASP A 181 29.52 8.17 6.84
N SER A 182 28.50 9.02 6.83
CA SER A 182 27.59 9.16 7.98
C SER A 182 26.51 8.07 8.00
N ARG A 183 26.89 6.87 8.47
CA ARG A 183 25.94 5.77 8.78
C ARG A 183 25.12 6.14 10.02
N MET A 184 23.80 5.98 9.97
CA MET A 184 22.96 6.18 11.15
C MET A 184 23.27 5.11 12.21
N ASN A 185 23.78 5.52 13.38
CA ASN A 185 23.95 4.62 14.53
C ASN A 185 22.63 4.54 15.32
N LEU A 186 21.84 3.49 15.08
CA LEU A 186 20.63 3.18 15.84
C LEU A 186 20.95 2.16 16.95
N SER A 187 20.38 2.34 18.15
CA SER A 187 20.46 1.33 19.23
C SER A 187 19.65 0.06 18.87
N ASP A 188 19.97 -1.11 19.43
CA ASP A 188 19.36 -2.41 19.05
C ASP A 188 17.81 -2.43 19.05
N THR A 189 17.18 -1.79 20.02
CA THR A 189 15.71 -1.73 20.11
C THR A 189 15.11 -0.77 19.09
N GLN A 190 15.79 0.35 18.84
CA GLN A 190 15.41 1.31 17.80
C GLN A 190 15.66 0.75 16.40
N GLY A 191 16.73 -0.04 16.22
CA GLY A 191 17.08 -0.71 14.97
C GLY A 191 16.03 -1.73 14.55
N ASN A 192 15.50 -2.53 15.47
CA ASN A 192 14.44 -3.50 15.15
C ASN A 192 13.12 -2.83 14.74
N LEU A 193 12.68 -1.80 15.49
CA LEU A 193 11.47 -1.03 15.16
C LEU A 193 11.63 -0.29 13.84
N PHE A 194 12.83 0.23 13.59
CA PHE A 194 13.16 0.87 12.33
C PHE A 194 13.20 -0.13 11.16
N GLN A 195 13.69 -1.35 11.37
CA GLN A 195 13.70 -2.40 10.35
C GLN A 195 12.29 -2.82 9.93
N GLU A 196 11.36 -2.96 10.88
CA GLU A 196 9.94 -3.23 10.57
C GLU A 196 9.32 -2.05 9.80
N THR A 197 9.59 -0.82 10.23
CA THR A 197 9.12 0.39 9.55
C THR A 197 9.67 0.47 8.12
N LEU A 198 10.95 0.21 7.92
CA LEU A 198 11.59 0.17 6.60
C LEU A 198 10.99 -0.92 5.72
N ASN A 199 10.82 -2.12 6.26
CA ASN A 199 10.24 -3.25 5.54
C ASN A 199 8.82 -2.93 5.05
N ASN A 200 7.99 -2.38 5.93
CA ASN A 200 6.63 -1.96 5.59
C ASN A 200 6.65 -0.82 4.58
N PHE A 201 7.49 0.20 4.79
CA PHE A 201 7.68 1.31 3.84
C PHE A 201 8.06 0.81 2.44
N SER A 202 9.06 -0.05 2.33
CA SER A 202 9.52 -0.57 1.04
C SER A 202 8.43 -1.36 0.30
N CYS A 203 7.59 -2.12 1.00
CA CYS A 203 6.48 -2.80 0.35
C CYS A 203 5.37 -1.81 -0.06
N VAL A 204 5.04 -0.86 0.81
CA VAL A 204 4.01 0.14 0.54
C VAL A 204 4.39 1.01 -0.65
N ILE A 205 5.62 1.53 -0.68
CA ILE A 205 6.11 2.43 -1.73
C ILE A 205 6.23 1.75 -3.10
N LEU A 206 6.36 0.42 -3.14
CA LEU A 206 6.34 -0.36 -4.39
C LEU A 206 4.93 -0.77 -4.81
N GLY A 207 3.92 -0.55 -3.96
CA GLY A 207 2.54 -1.00 -4.19
C GLY A 207 1.92 -0.47 -5.49
N GLY A 208 2.20 0.78 -5.83
CA GLY A 208 1.71 1.42 -7.06
C GLY A 208 2.29 0.78 -8.32
N MET A 209 3.61 0.83 -8.46
CA MET A 209 4.33 0.19 -9.58
C MET A 209 3.99 -1.29 -9.75
N VAL A 210 3.96 -2.07 -8.66
CA VAL A 210 3.59 -3.49 -8.75
C VAL A 210 2.16 -3.67 -9.24
N THR A 211 1.23 -2.79 -8.84
CA THR A 211 -0.16 -2.83 -9.33
C THR A 211 -0.25 -2.56 -10.82
N GLU A 212 0.50 -1.57 -11.31
CA GLU A 212 0.58 -1.27 -12.75
C GLU A 212 1.12 -2.46 -13.53
N HIS A 213 2.23 -3.07 -13.09
CA HIS A 213 2.76 -4.27 -13.75
C HIS A 213 1.78 -5.46 -13.73
N ILE A 214 0.99 -5.64 -12.66
CA ILE A 214 -0.05 -6.67 -12.61
C ILE A 214 -1.15 -6.43 -13.66
N LEU A 215 -1.47 -5.17 -13.98
CA LEU A 215 -2.59 -4.81 -14.85
C LEU A 215 -2.20 -4.56 -16.30
N PHE A 216 -1.08 -3.89 -16.52
CA PHE A 216 -0.64 -3.36 -17.80
C PHE A 216 0.65 -4.04 -18.31
N GLY A 217 1.35 -4.77 -17.44
CA GLY A 217 2.64 -5.41 -17.75
C GLY A 217 3.85 -4.49 -17.64
N TYR A 218 3.64 -3.18 -17.52
CA TYR A 218 4.65 -2.14 -17.37
C TYR A 218 4.18 -1.05 -16.40
N SER A 219 5.08 -0.13 -16.04
CA SER A 219 4.82 1.06 -15.23
C SER A 219 5.33 2.29 -16.01
N GLU A 220 4.48 3.30 -16.22
CA GLU A 220 4.82 4.52 -16.94
C GLU A 220 4.88 5.71 -15.97
N GLY A 221 6.03 6.41 -15.91
CA GLY A 221 6.10 7.81 -15.47
C GLY A 221 6.01 8.14 -13.97
N PHE A 222 5.73 7.18 -13.08
CA PHE A 222 5.61 7.44 -11.62
C PHE A 222 6.81 6.93 -10.79
N TYR A 223 8.03 7.17 -11.27
CA TYR A 223 9.24 6.71 -10.59
C TYR A 223 9.59 7.46 -9.30
N SER A 224 8.80 8.47 -8.91
CA SER A 224 9.03 9.24 -7.68
C SER A 224 9.12 8.36 -6.43
N ASP A 225 8.41 7.23 -6.44
CA ASP A 225 8.35 6.29 -5.31
C ASP A 225 9.59 5.40 -5.25
N VAL A 226 10.13 5.02 -6.40
CA VAL A 226 11.44 4.34 -6.52
C VAL A 226 12.57 5.25 -6.05
N VAL A 227 12.55 6.52 -6.45
CA VAL A 227 13.53 7.53 -6.00
C VAL A 227 13.46 7.71 -4.49
N LYS A 228 12.25 7.87 -3.91
CA LYS A 228 12.06 7.94 -2.45
C LYS A 228 12.61 6.70 -1.76
N LEU A 229 12.41 5.51 -2.31
CA LEU A 229 12.96 4.27 -1.74
C LEU A 229 14.49 4.28 -1.75
N ASN A 230 15.12 4.64 -2.87
CA ASN A 230 16.58 4.71 -2.97
C ASN A 230 17.16 5.74 -2.01
N ASP A 231 16.53 6.90 -1.89
CA ASP A 231 16.91 7.96 -0.95
C ASP A 231 16.92 7.46 0.50
N VAL A 232 15.90 6.68 0.89
CA VAL A 232 15.84 6.06 2.22
C VAL A 232 16.94 5.02 2.40
N LEU A 233 17.16 4.14 1.42
CA LEU A 233 18.19 3.09 1.52
C LEU A 233 19.60 3.68 1.56
N ARG A 234 19.87 4.72 0.78
CA ARG A 234 21.14 5.47 0.80
C ARG A 234 21.35 6.15 2.14
N TRP A 235 20.32 6.81 2.67
CA TRP A 235 20.39 7.45 3.99
C TRP A 235 20.72 6.46 5.12
N LEU A 236 20.35 5.18 4.96
CA LEU A 236 20.67 4.11 5.89
C LEU A 236 22.04 3.45 5.63
N GLY A 237 22.75 3.87 4.59
CA GLY A 237 24.06 3.34 4.23
C GLY A 237 24.00 1.91 3.68
N PHE A 238 22.93 1.54 2.96
CA PHE A 238 22.89 0.28 2.21
C PHE A 238 23.88 0.36 1.04
N THR A 239 24.70 -0.69 0.91
CA THR A 239 25.49 -0.94 -0.31
C THR A 239 24.58 -1.32 -1.49
N GLU A 240 25.06 -1.19 -2.73
CA GLU A 240 24.24 -1.54 -3.90
C GLU A 240 23.75 -2.99 -3.89
N THR A 241 24.59 -3.95 -3.46
CA THR A 241 24.17 -5.35 -3.32
C THR A 241 23.09 -5.53 -2.25
N GLU A 242 23.17 -4.80 -1.13
CA GLU A 242 22.13 -4.83 -0.10
C GLU A 242 20.82 -4.19 -0.60
N LYS A 243 20.91 -3.11 -1.38
CA LYS A 243 19.75 -2.47 -2.01
C LYS A 243 19.05 -3.42 -2.97
N GLU A 244 19.79 -4.03 -3.90
CA GLU A 244 19.24 -4.98 -4.88
C GLU A 244 18.50 -6.13 -4.16
N ALA A 245 19.16 -6.74 -3.16
CA ALA A 245 18.57 -7.83 -2.38
C ALA A 245 17.30 -7.39 -1.61
N HIS A 246 17.33 -6.19 -1.01
CA HIS A 246 16.18 -5.65 -0.26
C HIS A 246 15.01 -5.27 -1.18
N ILE A 247 15.29 -4.68 -2.34
CA ILE A 247 14.28 -4.32 -3.34
C ILE A 247 13.62 -5.59 -3.90
N ARG A 248 14.40 -6.59 -4.33
CA ARG A 248 13.84 -7.85 -4.84
C ARG A 248 12.96 -8.54 -3.80
N TRP A 249 13.37 -8.50 -2.53
CA TRP A 249 12.56 -9.01 -1.42
C TRP A 249 11.26 -8.22 -1.22
N ALA A 250 11.31 -6.89 -1.28
CA ALA A 250 10.14 -6.03 -1.13
C ALA A 250 9.16 -6.21 -2.30
N VAL A 251 9.66 -6.28 -3.54
CA VAL A 251 8.87 -6.59 -4.75
C VAL A 251 8.16 -7.92 -4.59
N SER A 252 8.88 -8.99 -4.20
CA SER A 252 8.32 -10.33 -4.01
C SER A 252 7.14 -10.35 -3.03
N ASN A 253 7.28 -9.67 -1.89
CA ASN A 253 6.21 -9.55 -0.90
C ASN A 253 5.03 -8.76 -1.45
N THR A 254 5.30 -7.63 -2.11
CA THR A 254 4.29 -6.72 -2.64
C THR A 254 3.46 -7.40 -3.74
N VAL A 255 4.12 -8.11 -4.67
CA VAL A 255 3.48 -8.95 -5.70
C VAL A 255 2.59 -10.00 -5.04
N SER A 256 3.11 -10.74 -4.05
CA SER A 256 2.31 -11.76 -3.37
C SER A 256 1.08 -11.17 -2.67
N LEU A 257 1.20 -10.01 -2.03
CA LEU A 257 0.08 -9.37 -1.33
C LEU A 257 -0.99 -8.89 -2.31
N LEU A 258 -0.60 -8.17 -3.35
CA LEU A 258 -1.53 -7.60 -4.33
C LEU A 258 -2.20 -8.69 -5.19
N HIS A 259 -1.46 -9.74 -5.54
CA HIS A 259 -2.01 -10.87 -6.28
C HIS A 259 -3.02 -11.66 -5.43
N SER A 260 -2.72 -11.92 -4.15
CA SER A 260 -3.64 -12.65 -3.25
C SER A 260 -4.90 -11.86 -2.86
N HIS A 261 -4.91 -10.53 -3.07
CA HIS A 261 -6.02 -9.66 -2.67
C HIS A 261 -6.57 -8.85 -3.84
N SER A 262 -6.63 -9.46 -5.04
CA SER A 262 -7.08 -8.80 -6.28
C SER A 262 -8.48 -8.21 -6.18
N GLU A 263 -9.45 -8.91 -5.60
CA GLU A 263 -10.81 -8.36 -5.42
C GLU A 263 -10.88 -7.18 -4.47
N ALA A 264 -10.05 -7.21 -3.41
CA ALA A 264 -9.96 -6.11 -2.47
C ALA A 264 -9.37 -4.87 -3.14
N ARG A 265 -8.36 -5.07 -4.00
CA ARG A 265 -7.79 -4.01 -4.83
C ARG A 265 -8.83 -3.38 -5.76
N VAL A 266 -9.59 -4.19 -6.50
CA VAL A 266 -10.68 -3.69 -7.37
C VAL A 266 -11.71 -2.91 -6.57
N SER A 267 -12.20 -3.48 -5.46
CA SER A 267 -13.21 -2.82 -4.61
C SER A 267 -12.69 -1.51 -4.00
N LEU A 268 -11.39 -1.45 -3.67
CA LEU A 268 -10.74 -0.26 -3.17
C LEU A 268 -10.58 0.82 -4.25
N ALA A 269 -10.08 0.44 -5.43
CA ALA A 269 -9.94 1.33 -6.58
C ALA A 269 -11.27 1.99 -6.95
N GLU A 270 -12.38 1.23 -6.96
CA GLU A 270 -13.72 1.77 -7.18
C GLU A 270 -14.17 2.79 -6.11
N ALA A 271 -13.79 2.56 -4.85
CA ALA A 271 -14.10 3.49 -3.77
C ALA A 271 -13.26 4.78 -3.88
N MET A 272 -11.98 4.64 -4.23
CA MET A 272 -11.05 5.76 -4.41
C MET A 272 -11.41 6.62 -5.62
N ALA A 273 -11.77 6.00 -6.75
CA ALA A 273 -12.33 6.66 -7.94
C ALA A 273 -13.55 7.54 -7.63
N LYS A 274 -14.34 7.16 -6.62
CA LYS A 274 -15.53 7.90 -6.16
C LYS A 274 -15.22 8.88 -5.01
N ALA A 275 -13.94 9.16 -4.76
CA ALA A 275 -13.45 10.02 -3.67
C ALA A 275 -14.07 9.70 -2.30
N LYS A 276 -14.28 8.41 -2.00
CA LYS A 276 -14.89 7.98 -0.74
C LYS A 276 -13.94 8.22 0.44
N PRO A 277 -14.43 8.57 1.64
CA PRO A 277 -13.54 8.75 2.79
C PRO A 277 -12.81 7.46 3.14
N ILE A 278 -11.63 7.54 3.78
CA ILE A 278 -10.76 6.40 4.11
C ILE A 278 -11.51 5.24 4.78
N GLY A 279 -12.41 5.54 5.72
CA GLY A 279 -13.23 4.53 6.39
C GLY A 279 -14.15 3.75 5.43
N ALA A 280 -14.64 4.36 4.35
CA ALA A 280 -15.41 3.66 3.32
C ALA A 280 -14.50 2.81 2.41
N CYS A 281 -13.28 3.28 2.11
CA CYS A 281 -12.25 2.49 1.43
C CYS A 281 -11.87 1.24 2.25
N ILE A 282 -11.64 1.40 3.56
CA ILE A 282 -11.40 0.30 4.50
C ILE A 282 -12.58 -0.67 4.51
N ALA A 283 -13.82 -0.16 4.54
CA ALA A 283 -15.00 -1.01 4.49
C ALA A 283 -15.08 -1.83 3.19
N ALA A 284 -14.69 -1.24 2.05
CA ALA A 284 -14.65 -1.94 0.76
C ALA A 284 -13.65 -3.10 0.76
N ILE A 285 -12.41 -2.86 1.24
CA ILE A 285 -11.38 -3.89 1.42
C ILE A 285 -11.90 -5.05 2.28
N GLU A 286 -12.39 -4.72 3.47
CA GLU A 286 -12.86 -5.71 4.45
C GLU A 286 -14.06 -6.51 3.95
N SER A 287 -14.93 -5.88 3.16
CA SER A 287 -16.09 -6.58 2.57
C SER A 287 -15.66 -7.53 1.44
N ALA A 288 -14.67 -7.15 0.63
CA ALA A 288 -14.11 -8.02 -0.40
C ALA A 288 -13.42 -9.25 0.18
N ILE A 289 -12.58 -9.05 1.20
CA ILE A 289 -11.85 -10.16 1.85
C ILE A 289 -12.81 -11.10 2.59
N SER A 290 -13.88 -10.57 3.21
CA SER A 290 -14.86 -11.40 3.91
C SER A 290 -15.63 -12.34 2.98
N ARG A 291 -15.85 -11.97 1.70
CA ARG A 291 -16.54 -12.83 0.72
C ARG A 291 -15.74 -14.09 0.36
N HIS A 292 -14.42 -14.07 0.51
CA HIS A 292 -13.53 -15.19 0.20
C HIS A 292 -13.37 -16.19 1.35
N GLN A 293 -13.88 -15.88 2.54
CA GLN A 293 -13.78 -16.73 3.73
C GLN A 293 -15.05 -17.55 4.00
N ILE A 294 -16.07 -17.43 3.15
CA ILE A 294 -17.36 -18.15 3.21
C ILE A 294 -17.42 -19.09 2.01
#